data_AF-A0A662J7Z1-F1
#
_entry.id   AF-A0A662J7Z1-F1
#
_cell.length_a   1.000
_cell.length_b   1.000
_cell.length_c   1.000
_cell.angle_alpha   90.00
_cell.angle_beta   90.00
_cell.angle_gamma   90.00
#
_symmetry.space_group_name_H-M   'P 1'
#
loop_
_entity.id
_entity.type
_entity.pdbx_description
1 polymer ?
#
loop_
_entity_poly.entity_id
_entity_poly.type
_entity_poly.pdbx_seq_one_letter_code
_entity_poly.pdbx_strand_id
1 'polypeptide(L)'
;VGEGIEEAVATASSKRVKLRYVATLHLEDGVWGEVRLKEVKAGDLLASVKGLENGVKLRTCENEVFMKGLGGGGRATAEGVLEDLMDIYEEGFKGPNTLATRE
;
A
#
# COMPACT_ATOMS: atom_id res chain seq x y z
N VAL A 1 -24.41 4.01 -4.88
CA VAL A 1 -23.69 4.14 -3.60
C VAL A 1 -24.72 3.92 -2.52
N GLY A 2 -24.58 2.88 -1.71
CA GLY A 2 -25.67 2.36 -0.88
C GLY A 2 -26.10 3.32 0.23
N GLU A 3 -27.41 3.47 0.39
CA GLU A 3 -28.04 4.10 1.56
C GLU A 3 -27.47 3.47 2.83
N GLY A 4 -26.82 4.28 3.68
CA GLY A 4 -26.17 3.85 4.93
C GLY A 4 -24.67 4.16 5.02
N ILE A 5 -23.95 4.31 3.89
CA ILE A 5 -22.52 4.69 3.93
C ILE A 5 -22.36 6.15 4.35
N GLU A 6 -23.18 7.07 3.83
CA GLU A 6 -23.09 8.49 4.15
C GLU A 6 -23.40 8.77 5.63
N GLU A 7 -24.41 8.11 6.19
CA GLU A 7 -24.77 8.20 7.60
C GLU A 7 -23.67 7.64 8.51
N ALA A 8 -23.06 6.52 8.12
CA ALA A 8 -21.91 5.95 8.81
C ALA A 8 -20.69 6.89 8.77
N VAL A 9 -20.44 7.57 7.64
CA VAL A 9 -19.35 8.55 7.49
C VAL A 9 -19.62 9.80 8.33
N ALA A 10 -20.85 10.29 8.38
CA ALA A 10 -21.24 11.44 9.21
C ALA A 10 -21.10 11.12 10.71
N THR A 11 -21.52 9.93 11.13
CA THR A 11 -21.40 9.44 12.51
C THR A 11 -19.95 9.17 12.91
N ALA A 12 -19.12 8.67 11.99
CA ALA A 12 -17.69 8.51 12.22
C ALA A 12 -16.98 9.86 12.43
N SER A 13 -17.36 10.86 11.64
CA SER A 13 -16.78 12.21 11.71
C SER A 13 -17.08 12.89 13.05
N SER A 14 -18.28 12.74 13.59
CA SER A 14 -18.64 13.27 14.92
C SER A 14 -17.86 12.60 16.07
N LYS A 15 -17.39 11.36 15.87
CA LYS A 15 -16.54 10.61 16.81
C LYS A 15 -15.03 10.78 16.57
N ARG A 16 -14.61 11.68 15.67
CA ARG A 16 -13.19 11.89 15.26
C ARG A 16 -12.51 10.63 14.73
N VAL A 17 -13.27 9.75 14.08
CA VAL A 17 -12.76 8.55 13.39
C VAL A 17 -13.04 8.66 11.89
N LYS A 18 -12.26 7.95 11.08
CA LYS A 18 -12.45 7.86 9.63
C LYS A 18 -12.74 6.43 9.23
N LEU A 19 -13.74 6.21 8.38
CA LEU A 19 -13.99 4.90 7.80
C LEU A 19 -13.03 4.63 6.64
N ARG A 20 -12.38 3.47 6.66
CA ARG A 20 -11.44 3.02 5.62
C ARG A 20 -11.64 1.54 5.32
N TYR A 21 -11.54 1.15 4.05
CA TYR A 21 -11.28 -0.24 3.71
C TYR A 21 -9.82 -0.55 4.00
N VAL A 22 -9.57 -1.52 4.87
CA VAL A 22 -8.22 -1.89 5.30
C VAL A 22 -8.01 -3.36 5.04
N ALA A 23 -7.01 -3.66 4.20
CA ALA A 23 -6.42 -4.98 4.11
C ALA A 23 -5.42 -5.15 5.26
N THR A 24 -5.57 -6.21 6.05
CA THR A 24 -4.64 -6.53 7.15
C THR A 24 -4.08 -7.92 6.91
N LEU A 25 -2.76 -8.08 7.08
CA LEU A 25 -2.06 -9.37 7.05
C LEU A 25 -1.31 -9.52 8.38
N HIS A 26 -1.46 -10.67 9.03
CA HIS A 26 -0.77 -11.03 10.25
C HIS A 26 0.11 -12.26 9.99
N LEU A 27 1.31 -12.28 10.59
CA LEU A 27 2.32 -13.32 10.36
C LEU A 27 2.83 -13.99 11.66
N GLU A 28 2.62 -13.38 12.84
CA GLU A 28 3.21 -13.84 14.12
C GLU A 28 2.62 -15.18 14.60
N ASP A 29 1.30 -15.35 14.55
CA ASP A 29 0.59 -16.57 15.02
C ASP A 29 0.04 -17.39 13.85
N GLY A 30 0.82 -17.46 12.77
CA GLY A 30 0.42 -18.01 11.48
C GLY A 30 0.00 -16.93 10.47
N VAL A 31 -0.21 -17.34 9.21
CA VAL A 31 -0.51 -16.43 8.11
C VAL A 31 -2.02 -16.30 7.94
N TRP A 32 -2.56 -15.11 8.22
CA TRP A 32 -3.96 -14.82 7.93
C TRP A 32 -4.14 -13.37 7.45
N GLY A 33 -5.14 -13.16 6.60
CA GLY A 33 -5.46 -11.85 6.06
C GLY A 33 -6.96 -11.61 5.95
N GLU A 34 -7.34 -10.34 6.05
CA GLU A 34 -8.73 -9.89 5.92
C GLU A 34 -8.80 -8.54 5.20
N VAL A 35 -9.94 -8.26 4.56
CA VAL A 35 -10.27 -6.93 4.05
C VAL A 35 -11.63 -6.55 4.61
N ARG A 36 -11.69 -5.46 5.40
CA ARG A 36 -12.95 -4.97 5.96
C ARG A 36 -12.97 -3.45 6.10
N LEU A 37 -14.18 -2.90 6.19
CA LEU A 37 -14.37 -1.50 6.57
C LEU A 37 -14.04 -1.36 8.06
N LYS A 38 -13.02 -0.55 8.39
CA LYS A 38 -12.58 -0.25 9.76
C LYS A 38 -12.79 1.23 10.08
N GLU A 39 -13.15 1.50 11.33
CA GLU A 39 -12.99 2.81 11.95
C GLU A 39 -11.52 3.02 12.31
N VAL A 40 -10.91 4.05 11.74
CA VAL A 40 -9.52 4.43 11.96
C VAL A 40 -9.50 5.74 12.75
N LYS A 41 -8.84 5.74 13.90
CA LYS A 41 -8.72 6.93 14.75
C LYS A 41 -7.93 8.02 14.04
N ALA A 42 -8.25 9.29 14.30
CA ALA A 42 -7.56 10.43 13.67
C ALA A 42 -6.03 10.44 13.88
N GLY A 43 -5.52 9.84 14.96
CA GLY A 43 -4.09 9.72 15.24
C GLY A 43 -3.38 8.55 14.55
N ASP A 44 -4.10 7.64 13.89
CA ASP A 44 -3.49 6.56 13.12
C ASP A 44 -3.02 7.08 11.75
N LEU A 45 -1.82 6.69 11.33
CA LEU A 45 -1.24 7.09 10.05
C LEU A 45 -2.13 6.71 8.85
N LEU A 46 -2.90 5.62 8.94
CA LEU A 46 -3.88 5.23 7.91
C LEU A 46 -5.02 6.25 7.75
N ALA A 47 -5.33 7.05 8.77
CA ALA A 47 -6.33 8.12 8.67
C ALA A 47 -5.84 9.28 7.78
N SER A 48 -4.53 9.42 7.56
CA SER A 48 -3.91 10.51 6.79
C SER A 48 -3.98 10.35 5.27
N VAL A 49 -4.29 9.15 4.78
CA VAL A 49 -4.43 8.82 3.35
C VAL A 49 -5.64 9.56 2.77
N LYS A 50 -5.52 10.20 1.60
CA LYS A 50 -6.61 11.00 1.00
C LYS A 50 -6.76 10.71 -0.49
N GLY A 51 -7.95 10.99 -1.02
CA GLY A 51 -8.21 10.87 -2.46
C GLY A 51 -7.92 9.48 -3.02
N LEU A 52 -7.07 9.43 -4.05
CA LEU A 52 -6.68 8.22 -4.79
C LEU A 52 -5.38 7.58 -4.25
N GLU A 53 -4.86 8.08 -3.13
CA GLU A 53 -3.66 7.53 -2.52
C GLU A 53 -3.97 6.21 -1.80
N ASN A 54 -3.01 5.30 -1.80
CA ASN A 54 -2.95 4.16 -0.89
C ASN A 54 -1.93 4.45 0.22
N GLY A 55 -2.13 3.81 1.36
CA GLY A 55 -1.18 3.83 2.46
C GLY A 55 -0.96 2.43 3.02
N VAL A 56 0.29 2.09 3.28
CA VAL A 56 0.70 0.80 3.84
C VAL A 56 1.42 1.07 5.15
N LYS A 57 0.96 0.41 6.22
CA LYS A 57 1.57 0.45 7.54
C LYS A 57 2.13 -0.94 7.84
N LEU A 58 3.44 -1.06 7.91
CA LEU A 58 4.16 -2.29 8.25
C LEU A 58 4.63 -2.18 9.70
N ARG A 59 4.34 -3.19 10.51
CA ARG A 59 4.86 -3.30 11.87
C ARG A 59 5.72 -4.55 11.96
N THR A 60 6.95 -4.38 12.42
CA THR A 60 7.87 -5.47 12.77
C THR A 60 8.05 -5.51 14.29
N CYS A 61 8.90 -6.41 14.79
CA CYS A 61 9.24 -6.44 16.22
C CYS A 61 10.13 -5.27 16.64
N GLU A 62 10.85 -4.64 15.69
CA GLU A 62 11.75 -3.51 15.96
C GLU A 62 11.07 -2.15 15.76
N ASN A 63 10.23 -2.00 14.73
CA ASN A 63 9.69 -0.69 14.36
C ASN A 63 8.37 -0.73 13.57
N GLU A 64 7.82 0.46 13.32
CA GLU A 64 6.67 0.67 12.45
C GLU A 64 7.07 1.60 11.31
N VAL A 65 6.78 1.20 10.07
CA VAL A 65 7.06 1.95 8.84
C VAL A 65 5.72 2.27 8.16
N PHE A 66 5.57 3.51 7.73
CA PHE A 66 4.39 3.95 6.97
C PHE A 66 4.81 4.53 5.62
N MET A 67 4.24 3.96 4.56
CA MET A 67 4.43 4.38 3.18
C MET A 67 3.10 4.84 2.60
N LYS A 68 3.15 5.86 1.75
CA LYS A 68 1.95 6.47 1.18
C LYS A 68 2.27 6.99 -0.22
N GLY A 69 1.37 6.76 -1.17
CA GLY A 69 1.52 7.19 -2.56
C GLY A 69 0.32 6.86 -3.41
N LEU A 70 0.37 7.13 -4.71
CA LEU A 70 -0.68 6.71 -5.64
C LEU A 70 -0.67 5.19 -5.77
N GLY A 71 -1.79 4.55 -5.47
CA GLY A 71 -1.92 3.10 -5.53
C GLY A 71 -2.39 2.56 -6.88
N GLY A 72 -2.64 3.44 -7.84
CA GLY A 72 -3.14 3.08 -9.16
C GLY A 72 -3.34 4.29 -10.06
N GLY A 73 -3.47 4.03 -11.36
CA GLY A 73 -3.59 5.04 -12.41
C GLY A 73 -2.54 4.81 -13.49
N GLY A 74 -2.87 5.12 -14.76
CA GLY A 74 -2.06 4.71 -15.90
C GLY A 74 -0.57 5.08 -15.79
N ARG A 75 -0.28 6.29 -15.31
CA ARG A 75 1.11 6.74 -15.10
C ARG A 75 1.80 6.01 -13.94
N ALA A 76 1.19 6.01 -12.75
CA ALA A 76 1.80 5.40 -11.55
C ALA A 76 2.04 3.89 -11.74
N THR A 77 1.11 3.21 -12.42
CA THR A 77 1.27 1.80 -12.77
C THR A 77 2.36 1.59 -13.83
N ALA A 78 2.44 2.44 -14.86
CA ALA A 78 3.50 2.34 -15.86
C ALA A 78 4.91 2.62 -15.29
N GLU A 79 5.01 3.54 -14.32
CA GLU A 79 6.25 3.80 -13.58
C GLU A 79 6.71 2.54 -12.83
N GLY A 80 5.82 1.86 -12.09
CA GLY A 80 6.17 0.60 -11.41
C GLY A 80 6.58 -0.52 -12.38
N VAL A 81 5.89 -0.66 -13.52
CA VAL A 81 6.29 -1.63 -14.55
C VAL A 81 7.68 -1.31 -15.12
N LEU A 82 7.99 -0.04 -15.35
CA LEU A 82 9.28 0.36 -15.89
C LEU A 82 10.42 0.13 -14.88
N GLU A 83 10.16 0.39 -13.60
CA GLU A 83 11.11 0.11 -12.50
C GLU A 83 11.46 -1.39 -12.46
N ASP A 84 10.45 -2.28 -12.46
CA ASP A 84 10.67 -3.73 -12.51
C ASP A 84 11.50 -4.16 -13.73
N LEU A 85 11.25 -3.58 -14.91
CA LEU A 85 12.02 -3.88 -16.13
C LEU A 85 13.48 -3.44 -16.03
N MET A 86 13.75 -2.31 -15.39
CA MET A 86 15.11 -1.82 -15.17
C MET A 86 15.83 -2.70 -14.16
N ASP A 87 15.18 -3.10 -13.09
CA ASP A 87 15.75 -3.99 -12.06
C ASP A 87 16.14 -5.35 -12.66
N ILE A 88 15.25 -5.96 -13.46
CA ILE A 88 15.55 -7.20 -14.19
C ILE A 88 16.76 -7.02 -15.10
N TYR A 89 16.85 -5.88 -15.79
CA TYR A 89 17.98 -5.59 -16.66
C TYR A 89 19.29 -5.44 -15.86
N GLU A 90 19.28 -4.73 -14.74
CA GLU A 90 20.46 -4.58 -13.89
C GLU A 90 20.93 -5.91 -13.30
N GLU A 91 20.01 -6.69 -12.72
CA GLU A 91 20.33 -8.01 -12.14
C GLU A 91 20.79 -9.01 -13.21
N GLY A 92 20.15 -9.01 -14.38
CA GLY A 92 20.43 -9.96 -15.45
C GLY A 92 21.67 -9.65 -16.28
N PHE A 93 22.06 -8.37 -16.42
CA PHE A 93 23.15 -7.96 -17.32
C PHE A 93 24.38 -7.35 -16.64
N LYS A 94 24.31 -6.91 -15.37
CA LYS A 94 25.50 -6.40 -14.64
C LYS A 94 26.22 -7.48 -13.80
N GLY A 95 25.87 -8.76 -13.95
CA GLY A 95 26.73 -9.86 -13.51
C GLY A 95 28.04 -9.93 -14.34
N PRO A 96 29.17 -10.40 -13.79
CA PRO A 96 30.52 -10.24 -14.38
C PRO A 96 30.81 -10.97 -15.72
N ASN A 97 29.83 -11.33 -16.57
CA ASN A 97 30.09 -12.24 -17.70
C ASN A 97 29.14 -12.13 -18.91
N THR A 98 28.88 -10.94 -19.48
CA THR A 98 28.00 -10.87 -20.67
C THR A 98 28.39 -9.88 -21.77
N LEU A 99 29.67 -9.47 -21.84
CA LEU A 99 30.23 -8.79 -23.02
C LEU A 99 31.57 -9.40 -23.48
N ALA A 100 31.76 -10.70 -23.31
CA ALA A 100 32.71 -11.45 -24.11
C ALA A 100 31.96 -12.10 -25.28
N THR A 101 32.54 -12.01 -26.48
CA THR A 101 32.12 -12.65 -27.73
C THR A 101 30.83 -12.15 -28.39
N ARG A 102 31.01 -11.13 -29.23
CA ARG A 102 30.60 -11.23 -30.64
C ARG A 102 31.80 -10.85 -31.51
N GLU A 103 32.41 -11.87 -32.11
CA GLU A 103 33.27 -11.73 -33.30
C GLU A 103 32.43 -11.26 -34.50
#